data_AF-A0A0E3SFP8-F1
#
_entry.id   AF-A0A0E3SFP8-F1
#
_cell.length_a   1.000
_cell.length_b   1.000
_cell.length_c   1.000
_cell.angle_alpha   90.00
_cell.angle_beta   90.00
_cell.angle_gamma   90.00
#
_symmetry.space_group_name_H-M   'P 1'
#
loop_
_entity.id
_entity.type
_entity.pdbx_description
1 polymer ?
#
loop_
_entity_poly.entity_id
_entity_poly.type
_entity_poly.pdbx_seq_one_letter_code
_entity_poly.pdbx_strand_id
1 'polypeptide(L)'
;MGEKLKALIIMDMTNDFVFEKYEHEGEEYEGKLVAPLGKSIMEPIAALVRKAVNSRTVSLFRLSKDHYDAFTNPELELKIAELGIDEVFMTGLVDEVCIHLNALGFLERGFRTNIVKGCTAPFDPEKGKKALKEASACGAKMVYDIPDDIGVILLLEDEHTEDSEEIKSGSWPPHAMKGTPGALTVKPIREALEGRKQK
;
A
#
# COMPACT_ATOMS: atom_id res chain seq x y z
N MET A 1 17.13 23.61 7.93
CA MET A 1 16.17 22.52 8.18
C MET A 1 15.48 22.29 6.85
N GLY A 2 15.70 21.13 6.20
CA GLY A 2 15.12 20.85 4.88
C GLY A 2 13.60 20.76 4.95
N GLU A 3 12.93 21.04 3.83
CA GLU A 3 11.48 20.84 3.68
C GLU A 3 11.15 19.37 3.98
N LYS A 4 10.20 19.13 4.88
CA LYS A 4 9.72 17.78 5.20
C LYS A 4 8.71 17.35 4.14
N LEU A 5 8.87 16.13 3.62
CA LEU A 5 7.99 15.60 2.59
C LEU A 5 6.87 14.75 3.20
N LYS A 6 5.74 14.73 2.48
CA LYS A 6 4.60 13.85 2.78
C LYS A 6 4.55 12.72 1.77
N ALA A 7 4.26 11.52 2.25
CA ALA A 7 4.18 10.32 1.42
C ALA A 7 2.75 9.77 1.34
N LEU A 8 2.31 9.40 0.14
CA LEU A 8 1.18 8.51 -0.07
C LEU A 8 1.69 7.08 -0.11
N ILE A 9 1.19 6.22 0.78
CA ILE A 9 1.50 4.80 0.85
C ILE A 9 0.36 4.01 0.20
N ILE A 10 0.71 3.09 -0.69
CA ILE A 10 -0.19 2.13 -1.30
C ILE A 10 0.29 0.75 -0.86
N MET A 11 -0.50 0.09 -0.01
CA MET A 11 -0.17 -1.19 0.61
C MET A 11 -0.84 -2.33 -0.15
N ASP A 12 -0.05 -3.31 -0.60
CA ASP A 12 -0.51 -4.62 -1.11
C ASP A 12 -1.66 -4.57 -2.14
N MET A 13 -1.72 -3.52 -2.96
CA MET A 13 -2.69 -3.40 -4.05
C MET A 13 -2.21 -4.18 -5.28
N THR A 14 -1.91 -5.46 -5.11
CA THR A 14 -1.46 -6.36 -6.18
C THR A 14 -2.62 -7.19 -6.74
N ASN A 15 -2.42 -7.80 -7.92
CA ASN A 15 -3.49 -8.56 -8.57
C ASN A 15 -4.01 -9.72 -7.72
N ASP A 16 -3.12 -10.45 -7.02
CA ASP A 16 -3.50 -11.60 -6.20
C ASP A 16 -4.39 -11.25 -5.02
N PHE A 17 -4.28 -10.01 -4.51
CA PHE A 17 -5.11 -9.51 -3.42
C PHE A 17 -6.43 -8.91 -3.88
N VAL A 18 -6.55 -8.53 -5.16
CA VAL A 18 -7.68 -7.72 -5.62
C VAL A 18 -8.65 -8.49 -6.52
N PHE A 19 -8.15 -9.43 -7.32
CA PHE A 19 -8.94 -10.07 -8.35
C PHE A 19 -9.05 -11.57 -8.17
N GLU A 20 -10.27 -12.10 -8.05
CA GLU A 20 -10.54 -13.55 -8.19
C GLU A 20 -9.98 -14.10 -9.51
N LYS A 21 -10.15 -13.33 -10.59
CA LYS A 21 -9.60 -13.60 -11.92
C LYS A 21 -9.15 -12.32 -12.59
N TYR A 22 -8.03 -12.36 -13.29
CA TYR A 22 -7.50 -11.23 -14.04
C TYR A 22 -6.74 -11.71 -15.28
N GLU A 23 -6.63 -10.82 -16.27
CA GLU A 23 -5.90 -11.08 -17.52
C GLU A 23 -4.55 -10.38 -17.50
N HIS A 24 -3.53 -11.06 -18.01
CA HIS A 24 -2.21 -10.49 -18.25
C HIS A 24 -1.59 -11.10 -19.51
N GLU A 25 -1.20 -10.25 -20.46
CA GLU A 25 -0.56 -10.64 -21.73
C GLU A 25 -1.34 -11.69 -22.55
N GLY A 26 -2.68 -11.64 -22.47
CA GLY A 26 -3.57 -12.55 -23.19
C GLY A 26 -3.86 -13.87 -22.46
N GLU A 27 -3.34 -14.06 -21.25
CA GLU A 27 -3.58 -15.23 -20.41
C GLU A 27 -4.44 -14.87 -19.19
N GLU A 28 -5.33 -15.79 -18.78
CA GLU A 28 -6.15 -15.65 -17.58
C GLU A 28 -5.45 -16.27 -16.36
N TYR A 29 -5.45 -15.54 -15.26
CA TYR A 29 -4.89 -15.92 -13.97
C TYR A 29 -5.95 -15.87 -12.88
N GLU A 30 -5.75 -16.64 -11.81
CA GLU A 30 -6.59 -16.64 -10.62
C GLU A 30 -5.84 -16.03 -9.44
N GLY A 31 -6.45 -15.06 -8.77
CA GLY A 31 -5.86 -14.44 -7.59
C GLY A 31 -5.81 -15.40 -6.41
N LYS A 32 -4.76 -15.26 -5.60
CA LYS A 32 -4.42 -16.22 -4.55
C LYS A 32 -4.90 -15.83 -3.16
N LEU A 33 -5.13 -14.54 -2.90
CA LEU A 33 -5.45 -14.04 -1.57
C LEU A 33 -6.41 -12.85 -1.59
N VAL A 34 -7.54 -13.04 -2.27
CA VAL A 34 -8.43 -11.94 -2.66
C VAL A 34 -9.19 -11.35 -1.48
N ALA A 35 -8.98 -10.06 -1.21
CA ALA A 35 -9.76 -9.29 -0.26
C ALA A 35 -11.15 -8.98 -0.84
N PRO A 36 -12.26 -9.33 -0.16
CA PRO A 36 -13.62 -9.21 -0.72
C PRO A 36 -13.98 -7.82 -1.23
N LEU A 37 -13.44 -6.76 -0.61
CA LEU A 37 -13.69 -5.37 -0.97
C LEU A 37 -12.52 -4.71 -1.71
N GLY A 38 -11.45 -5.44 -2.04
CA GLY A 38 -10.25 -4.88 -2.66
C GLY A 38 -10.52 -4.16 -3.98
N LYS A 39 -11.44 -4.68 -4.81
CA LYS A 39 -11.82 -4.02 -6.07
C LYS A 39 -12.46 -2.65 -5.85
N SER A 40 -13.17 -2.46 -4.74
CA SER A 40 -13.94 -1.24 -4.48
C SER A 40 -13.05 -0.03 -4.16
N ILE A 41 -11.80 -0.25 -3.75
CA ILE A 41 -10.86 0.81 -3.36
C ILE A 41 -9.84 1.15 -4.45
N MET A 42 -9.77 0.40 -5.56
CA MET A 42 -8.82 0.66 -6.65
C MET A 42 -8.98 2.04 -7.27
N GLU A 43 -10.20 2.41 -7.68
CA GLU A 43 -10.46 3.71 -8.31
C GLU A 43 -10.34 4.89 -7.33
N PRO A 44 -10.82 4.79 -6.07
CA PRO A 44 -10.50 5.77 -5.04
C PRO A 44 -8.99 6.01 -4.89
N ILE A 45 -8.19 4.94 -4.78
CA ILE A 45 -6.72 5.07 -4.66
C ILE A 45 -6.12 5.67 -5.94
N ALA A 46 -6.56 5.21 -7.12
CA ALA A 46 -6.09 5.77 -8.39
C ALA A 46 -6.43 7.26 -8.53
N ALA A 47 -7.55 7.73 -8.00
CA ALA A 47 -7.90 9.15 -7.95
C ALA A 47 -6.95 9.94 -7.05
N LEU A 48 -6.57 9.40 -5.88
CA LEU A 48 -5.56 9.98 -4.99
C LEU A 48 -4.18 10.03 -5.65
N VAL A 49 -3.77 8.98 -6.35
CA VAL A 49 -2.54 8.96 -7.14
C VAL A 49 -2.57 10.06 -8.20
N ARG A 50 -3.65 10.14 -8.99
CA ARG A 50 -3.84 11.19 -10.00
C ARG A 50 -3.77 12.58 -9.38
N LYS A 51 -4.34 12.79 -8.20
CA LYS A 51 -4.24 14.06 -7.47
C LYS A 51 -2.77 14.38 -7.16
N ALA A 52 -2.06 13.48 -6.49
CA ALA A 52 -0.66 13.68 -6.12
C ALA A 52 0.24 14.00 -7.32
N VAL A 53 0.17 13.22 -8.41
CA VAL A 53 1.03 13.40 -9.59
C VAL A 53 0.66 14.62 -10.45
N ASN A 54 -0.58 15.13 -10.35
CA ASN A 54 -1.00 16.35 -11.05
C ASN A 54 -0.67 17.64 -10.28
N SER A 55 -0.53 17.56 -8.95
CA SER A 55 -0.27 18.73 -8.10
C SER A 55 1.20 19.13 -8.06
N ARG A 56 2.14 18.17 -8.15
CA ARG A 56 3.59 18.43 -8.20
C ARG A 56 4.37 17.25 -8.78
N THR A 57 5.67 17.44 -8.97
CA THR A 57 6.60 16.32 -9.19
C THR A 57 6.64 15.43 -7.95
N VAL A 58 6.43 14.14 -8.16
CA VAL A 58 6.39 13.11 -7.12
C VAL A 58 7.45 12.05 -7.40
N SER A 59 8.25 11.72 -6.38
CA SER A 59 9.14 10.56 -6.43
C SER A 59 8.34 9.29 -6.18
N LEU A 60 8.58 8.23 -6.96
CA LEU A 60 7.90 6.95 -6.84
C LEU A 60 8.91 5.87 -6.48
N PHE A 61 8.63 5.11 -5.43
CA PHE A 61 9.42 3.94 -5.03
C PHE A 61 8.51 2.74 -4.84
N ARG A 62 8.91 1.60 -5.39
CA ARG A 62 8.33 0.30 -5.08
C ARG A 62 9.32 -0.43 -4.18
N LEU A 63 8.88 -0.72 -2.96
CA LEU A 63 9.66 -1.42 -1.95
C LEU A 63 8.89 -2.68 -1.61
N SER A 64 9.41 -3.83 -2.06
CA SER A 64 8.78 -5.10 -1.77
C SER A 64 8.98 -5.49 -0.32
N LYS A 65 8.03 -6.25 0.21
CA LYS A 65 8.11 -6.92 1.50
C LYS A 65 7.66 -8.38 1.33
N ASP A 66 8.20 -9.26 2.14
CA ASP A 66 7.76 -10.65 2.26
C ASP A 66 7.31 -10.99 3.69
N HIS A 67 7.07 -9.93 4.46
CA HIS A 67 6.54 -9.92 5.82
C HIS A 67 5.42 -8.85 5.89
N TYR A 68 4.47 -8.99 6.82
CA TYR A 68 3.46 -7.94 7.05
C TYR A 68 4.07 -6.56 7.36
N ASP A 69 5.20 -6.53 8.08
CA ASP A 69 5.90 -5.30 8.44
C ASP A 69 6.79 -4.81 7.28
N ALA A 70 6.43 -3.69 6.67
CA ALA A 70 7.20 -3.11 5.57
C ALA A 70 8.59 -2.62 6.00
N PHE A 71 8.82 -2.39 7.30
CA PHE A 71 10.13 -2.01 7.82
C PHE A 71 11.12 -3.17 7.90
N THR A 72 10.70 -4.40 7.61
CA THR A 72 11.62 -5.52 7.35
C THR A 72 12.47 -5.29 6.10
N ASN A 73 11.99 -4.48 5.16
CA ASN A 73 12.81 -3.98 4.06
C ASN A 73 13.61 -2.75 4.54
N PRO A 74 14.95 -2.85 4.70
CA PRO A 74 15.77 -1.74 5.21
C PRO A 74 15.79 -0.52 4.28
N GLU A 75 15.46 -0.69 2.99
CA GLU A 75 15.37 0.44 2.07
C GLU A 75 14.26 1.43 2.43
N LEU A 76 13.21 0.97 3.13
CA LEU A 76 12.14 1.85 3.58
C LEU A 76 12.65 2.93 4.53
N GLU A 77 13.41 2.55 5.55
CA GLU A 77 13.99 3.51 6.51
C GLU A 77 15.00 4.44 5.82
N LEU A 78 15.83 3.89 4.91
CA LEU A 78 16.79 4.67 4.15
C LEU A 78 16.10 5.74 3.29
N LYS A 79 15.06 5.36 2.53
CA LYS A 79 14.33 6.28 1.65
C LYS A 79 13.57 7.34 2.42
N ILE A 80 12.93 6.95 3.52
CA ILE A 80 12.25 7.88 4.42
C ILE A 80 13.22 8.93 4.95
N ALA A 81 14.40 8.51 5.41
CA ALA A 81 15.42 9.41 5.95
C ALA A 81 16.03 10.32 4.86
N GLU A 82 16.40 9.73 3.71
CA GLU A 82 16.98 10.43 2.55
C GLU A 82 16.06 11.55 2.04
N LEU A 83 14.76 11.27 1.95
CA LEU A 83 13.76 12.19 1.41
C LEU A 83 13.20 13.13 2.48
N GLY A 84 13.56 12.94 3.75
CA GLY A 84 13.03 13.73 4.86
C GLY A 84 11.52 13.61 5.02
N ILE A 85 10.96 12.42 4.79
CA ILE A 85 9.53 12.16 5.02
C ILE A 85 9.24 12.29 6.53
N ASP A 86 8.12 12.88 6.91
CA ASP A 86 7.68 12.93 8.31
C ASP A 86 6.17 12.72 8.51
N GLU A 87 5.43 12.59 7.41
CA GLU A 87 3.98 12.39 7.39
C GLU A 87 3.57 11.45 6.27
N VAL A 88 2.68 10.52 6.60
CA VAL A 88 2.24 9.46 5.69
C VAL A 88 0.72 9.39 5.61
N PHE A 89 0.22 9.04 4.43
CA PHE A 89 -1.17 8.82 4.11
C PHE A 89 -1.31 7.40 3.57
N MET A 90 -1.85 6.50 4.38
CA MET A 90 -1.90 5.07 4.11
C MET A 90 -3.20 4.66 3.45
N THR A 91 -3.06 3.88 2.38
CA THR A 91 -4.12 3.27 1.58
C THR A 91 -3.78 1.81 1.27
N GLY A 92 -4.76 1.04 0.82
CA GLY A 92 -4.55 -0.33 0.33
C GLY A 92 -5.12 -1.41 1.24
N LEU A 93 -4.46 -2.56 1.25
CA LEU A 93 -4.95 -3.80 1.84
C LEU A 93 -4.00 -4.32 2.93
N VAL A 94 -4.44 -5.10 3.91
CA VAL A 94 -5.80 -5.10 4.47
C VAL A 94 -5.84 -4.39 5.82
N ASP A 95 -7.02 -3.88 6.20
CA ASP A 95 -7.23 -3.10 7.43
C ASP A 95 -6.63 -3.76 8.68
N GLU A 96 -6.89 -5.06 8.87
CA GLU A 96 -6.56 -5.79 10.10
C GLU A 96 -5.16 -6.44 10.14
N VAL A 97 -4.39 -6.32 9.06
CA VAL A 97 -3.02 -6.85 8.99
C VAL A 97 -2.05 -5.74 8.58
N CYS A 98 -1.79 -5.56 7.29
CA CYS A 98 -0.74 -4.69 6.80
C CYS A 98 -1.02 -3.21 7.08
N ILE A 99 -2.28 -2.75 6.96
CA ILE A 99 -2.62 -1.36 7.28
C ILE A 99 -2.43 -1.08 8.77
N HIS A 100 -2.97 -1.93 9.64
CA HIS A 100 -2.85 -1.76 11.09
C HIS A 100 -1.41 -1.82 11.56
N LEU A 101 -0.69 -2.90 11.20
CA LEU A 101 0.67 -3.12 11.65
C LEU A 101 1.60 -2.00 11.19
N ASN A 102 1.54 -1.61 9.92
CA ASN A 102 2.40 -0.54 9.42
C ASN A 102 1.98 0.82 9.98
N ALA A 103 0.69 1.09 10.19
CA ALA A 103 0.28 2.34 10.84
C ALA A 103 0.90 2.48 12.23
N LEU A 104 0.94 1.40 13.02
CA LEU A 104 1.65 1.38 14.30
C LEU A 104 3.16 1.54 14.11
N GLY A 105 3.77 0.81 13.17
CA GLY A 105 5.21 0.90 12.89
C GLY A 105 5.68 2.31 12.49
N PHE A 106 4.86 3.05 11.73
CA PHE A 106 5.10 4.46 11.42
C PHE A 106 4.89 5.38 12.65
N LEU A 107 3.84 5.15 13.44
CA LEU A 107 3.62 5.92 14.68
C LEU A 107 4.77 5.76 15.68
N GLU A 108 5.25 4.53 15.89
CA GLU A 108 6.37 4.20 16.79
C GLU A 108 7.67 4.91 16.39
N ARG A 109 7.85 5.14 15.08
CA ARG A 109 8.99 5.89 14.54
C ARG A 109 8.76 7.41 14.49
N GLY A 110 7.65 7.90 15.02
CA GLY A 110 7.35 9.33 15.17
C GLY A 110 6.73 10.00 13.96
N PHE A 111 6.23 9.24 12.97
CA PHE A 111 5.58 9.82 11.79
C PHE A 111 4.16 10.28 12.09
N ARG A 112 3.77 11.42 11.50
CA ARG A 112 2.35 11.79 11.44
C ARG A 112 1.65 10.79 10.52
N THR A 113 0.87 9.90 11.11
CA THR A 113 0.28 8.77 10.38
C THR A 113 -1.21 8.99 10.16
N ASN A 114 -1.62 9.02 8.90
CA ASN A 114 -3.00 9.20 8.48
C ASN A 114 -3.45 7.96 7.70
N ILE A 115 -4.64 7.42 8.01
CA ILE A 115 -5.28 6.34 7.26
C ILE A 115 -6.43 6.93 6.45
N VAL A 116 -6.41 6.73 5.13
CA VAL A 116 -7.38 7.35 4.22
C VAL A 116 -8.61 6.47 4.07
N LYS A 117 -9.68 6.85 4.75
CA LYS A 117 -10.99 6.17 4.72
C LYS A 117 -11.54 6.13 3.30
N GLY A 118 -12.14 4.99 2.93
CA GLY A 118 -12.62 4.74 1.56
C GLY A 118 -11.52 4.31 0.59
N CYS A 119 -10.26 4.28 1.05
CA CYS A 119 -9.11 3.79 0.31
C CYS A 119 -8.40 2.65 1.05
N THR A 120 -9.07 2.02 2.02
CA THR A 120 -8.62 0.78 2.67
C THR A 120 -9.77 -0.21 2.76
N ALA A 121 -9.45 -1.51 2.81
CA ALA A 121 -10.46 -2.55 2.91
C ALA A 121 -9.97 -3.75 3.75
N PRO A 122 -10.87 -4.43 4.48
CA PRO A 122 -10.55 -5.61 5.27
C PRO A 122 -10.75 -6.93 4.52
N PHE A 123 -10.21 -8.02 5.06
CA PHE A 123 -10.76 -9.36 4.77
C PHE A 123 -12.05 -9.58 5.56
N ASP A 124 -11.99 -9.30 6.86
CA ASP A 124 -13.09 -9.42 7.81
C ASP A 124 -13.51 -8.03 8.30
N PRO A 125 -14.74 -7.57 7.99
CA PRO A 125 -15.20 -6.23 8.36
C PRO A 125 -15.12 -5.90 9.86
N GLU A 126 -15.35 -6.87 10.74
CA GLU A 126 -15.32 -6.64 12.20
C GLU A 126 -13.88 -6.56 12.70
N LYS A 127 -12.98 -7.42 12.21
CA LYS A 127 -11.54 -7.33 12.52
C LYS A 127 -10.96 -6.02 11.99
N GLY A 128 -11.27 -5.64 10.75
CA GLY A 128 -10.83 -4.38 10.16
C GLY A 128 -11.27 -3.17 10.97
N LYS A 129 -12.55 -3.12 11.35
CA LYS A 129 -13.07 -2.05 12.21
C LYS A 129 -12.37 -1.97 13.57
N LYS A 130 -12.09 -3.12 14.19
CA LYS A 130 -11.34 -3.18 15.45
C LYS A 130 -9.91 -2.66 15.27
N ALA A 131 -9.21 -3.11 14.24
CA ALA A 131 -7.83 -2.73 13.97
C ALA A 131 -7.67 -1.23 13.66
N LEU A 132 -8.59 -0.65 12.88
CA LEU A 132 -8.61 0.80 12.63
C LEU A 132 -8.91 1.61 13.90
N LYS A 133 -9.77 1.11 14.78
CA LYS A 133 -10.05 1.74 16.09
C LYS A 133 -8.81 1.74 16.98
N GLU A 134 -8.08 0.62 17.02
CA GLU A 134 -6.83 0.49 17.77
C GLU A 134 -5.75 1.41 17.21
N ALA A 135 -5.53 1.42 15.89
CA ALA A 135 -4.59 2.35 15.25
C ALA A 135 -4.92 3.82 15.57
N SER A 136 -6.21 4.17 15.56
CA SER A 136 -6.66 5.51 15.95
C SER A 136 -6.38 5.84 17.41
N ALA A 137 -6.62 4.88 18.33
CA ALA A 137 -6.30 5.04 19.74
C ALA A 137 -4.79 5.21 19.99
N CYS A 138 -3.94 4.62 19.14
CA CYS A 138 -2.50 4.78 19.16
C CYS A 138 -2.00 6.09 18.51
N GLY A 139 -2.89 6.88 17.89
CA GLY A 139 -2.57 8.21 17.36
C GLY A 139 -2.70 8.36 15.84
N ALA A 140 -3.07 7.30 15.11
CA ALA A 140 -3.34 7.44 13.67
C ALA A 140 -4.59 8.29 13.46
N LYS A 141 -4.55 9.20 12.47
CA LYS A 141 -5.70 10.03 12.11
C LYS A 141 -6.49 9.36 10.99
N MET A 142 -7.82 9.32 11.13
CA MET A 142 -8.71 8.94 10.04
C MET A 142 -8.98 10.18 9.18
N VAL A 143 -8.59 10.13 7.90
CA VAL A 143 -8.81 11.21 6.93
C VAL A 143 -9.58 10.68 5.72
N TYR A 144 -10.09 11.58 4.88
CA TYR A 144 -10.86 11.21 3.67
C TYR A 144 -10.20 11.65 2.37
N ASP A 145 -9.05 12.33 2.47
CA ASP A 145 -8.30 12.87 1.34
C ASP A 145 -6.82 13.03 1.73
N ILE A 146 -5.98 13.27 0.74
CA ILE A 146 -4.56 13.59 0.87
C ILE A 146 -4.35 15.09 0.60
N PRO A 147 -3.29 15.72 1.13
CA PRO A 147 -2.96 17.09 0.78
C PRO A 147 -2.39 17.19 -0.65
N ASP A 148 -2.41 18.39 -1.23
CA ASP A 148 -1.89 18.62 -2.59
C ASP A 148 -0.36 18.59 -2.69
N ASP A 149 0.34 18.63 -1.55
CA ASP A 149 1.80 18.69 -1.46
C ASP A 149 2.47 17.33 -1.22
N ILE A 150 1.80 16.21 -1.55
CA ILE A 150 2.41 14.88 -1.56
C ILE A 150 3.62 14.89 -2.48
N GLY A 151 4.81 14.62 -1.91
CA GLY A 151 6.08 14.63 -2.63
C GLY A 151 6.61 13.23 -2.96
N VAL A 152 6.09 12.21 -2.31
CA VAL A 152 6.53 10.81 -2.48
C VAL A 152 5.32 9.88 -2.55
N ILE A 153 5.38 8.89 -3.44
CA ILE A 153 4.51 7.72 -3.41
C ILE A 153 5.37 6.49 -3.12
N LEU A 154 4.95 5.72 -2.12
CA LEU A 154 5.57 4.45 -1.73
C LEU A 154 4.58 3.32 -2.04
N LEU A 155 4.95 2.43 -2.96
CA LEU A 155 4.30 1.14 -3.13
C LEU A 155 4.98 0.16 -2.17
N LEU A 156 4.29 -0.20 -1.10
CA LEU A 156 4.75 -1.18 -0.12
C LEU A 156 3.95 -2.45 -0.38
N GLU A 157 4.51 -3.35 -1.17
CA GLU A 157 3.77 -4.47 -1.76
C GLU A 157 4.42 -5.80 -1.43
N ASP A 158 3.59 -6.79 -1.18
CA ASP A 158 4.03 -8.17 -1.10
C ASP A 158 4.72 -8.61 -2.40
N GLU A 159 5.88 -9.23 -2.22
CA GLU A 159 6.59 -9.95 -3.27
C GLU A 159 7.32 -11.15 -2.65
N HIS A 160 6.70 -12.32 -2.74
CA HIS A 160 7.18 -13.52 -2.05
C HIS A 160 8.04 -14.41 -2.94
N THR A 161 8.92 -15.18 -2.30
CA THR A 161 9.58 -16.33 -2.90
C THR A 161 9.14 -17.60 -2.18
N GLU A 162 9.48 -18.78 -2.69
CA GLU A 162 9.20 -20.04 -1.97
C GLU A 162 9.90 -20.09 -0.61
N ASP A 163 10.96 -19.31 -0.42
CA ASP A 163 11.72 -19.24 0.82
C ASP A 163 11.16 -18.25 1.86
N SER A 164 10.15 -17.44 1.48
CA SER A 164 9.54 -16.46 2.37
C SER A 164 8.78 -17.14 3.52
N GLU A 165 8.97 -16.67 4.75
CA GLU A 165 8.47 -17.36 5.95
C GLU A 165 6.94 -17.45 5.99
N GLU A 166 6.24 -16.45 5.46
CA GLU A 166 4.78 -16.47 5.34
C GLU A 166 4.27 -17.66 4.51
N ILE A 167 5.04 -18.04 3.49
CA ILE A 167 4.74 -19.16 2.60
C ILE A 167 5.20 -20.49 3.23
N LYS A 168 6.43 -20.55 3.76
CA LYS A 168 6.99 -21.77 4.35
C LYS A 168 6.24 -22.25 5.58
N SER A 169 5.80 -21.32 6.42
CA SER A 169 5.03 -21.64 7.63
C SER A 169 3.63 -22.18 7.30
N GLY A 170 3.14 -21.96 6.07
CA GLY A 170 1.77 -22.28 5.67
C GLY A 170 0.73 -21.34 6.29
N SER A 171 1.16 -20.22 6.87
CA SER A 171 0.26 -19.19 7.43
C SER A 171 -0.61 -18.58 6.35
N TRP A 172 -0.04 -18.39 5.15
CA TRP A 172 -0.74 -17.94 3.95
C TRP A 172 -0.42 -18.83 2.75
N PRO A 173 -1.35 -18.96 1.79
CA PRO A 173 -1.05 -19.64 0.53
C PRO A 173 0.03 -18.87 -0.25
N PRO A 174 0.76 -19.52 -1.17
CA PRO A 174 1.60 -18.82 -2.15
C PRO A 174 0.78 -17.73 -2.88
N HIS A 175 1.23 -16.48 -2.78
CA HIS A 175 0.58 -15.30 -3.34
C HIS A 175 1.62 -14.23 -3.62
N ALA A 176 1.30 -13.28 -4.50
CA ALA A 176 2.17 -12.19 -4.92
C ALA A 176 3.60 -12.67 -5.23
N MET A 177 3.72 -13.83 -5.89
CA MET A 177 5.01 -14.48 -6.08
C MET A 177 5.89 -13.65 -7.01
N LYS A 178 7.17 -13.49 -6.67
CA LYS A 178 8.14 -12.71 -7.41
C LYS A 178 8.18 -13.10 -8.89
N GLY A 179 8.12 -12.10 -9.75
CA GLY A 179 8.14 -12.29 -11.20
C GLY A 179 6.84 -12.82 -11.80
N THR A 180 5.77 -12.96 -11.00
CA THR A 180 4.45 -13.34 -11.51
C THR A 180 3.55 -12.13 -11.71
N PRO A 181 2.54 -12.22 -12.59
CA PRO A 181 1.52 -11.18 -12.71
C PRO A 181 0.75 -10.92 -11.42
N GLY A 182 0.70 -11.89 -10.51
CA GLY A 182 0.03 -11.77 -9.20
C GLY A 182 0.66 -10.71 -8.30
N ALA A 183 1.98 -10.50 -8.40
CA ALA A 183 2.74 -9.51 -7.64
C ALA A 183 2.68 -8.09 -8.20
N LEU A 184 2.09 -7.90 -9.39
CA LEU A 184 2.01 -6.58 -10.01
C LEU A 184 0.92 -5.74 -9.33
N THR A 185 1.24 -4.46 -9.07
CA THR A 185 0.25 -3.45 -8.71
C THR A 185 -0.93 -3.47 -9.68
N VAL A 186 -2.15 -3.33 -9.18
CA VAL A 186 -3.34 -3.35 -10.02
C VAL A 186 -3.31 -2.27 -11.11
N LYS A 187 -3.84 -2.62 -12.29
CA LYS A 187 -3.77 -1.80 -13.51
C LYS A 187 -4.24 -0.34 -13.31
N PRO A 188 -5.39 -0.04 -12.66
CA PRO A 188 -5.83 1.36 -12.50
C PRO A 188 -4.83 2.26 -11.76
N ILE A 189 -4.12 1.70 -10.78
CA ILE A 189 -3.09 2.41 -10.01
C ILE A 189 -1.84 2.60 -10.88
N ARG A 190 -1.40 1.57 -11.61
CA ARG A 190 -0.26 1.68 -12.55
C ARG A 190 -0.50 2.75 -13.61
N GLU A 191 -1.67 2.74 -14.24
CA GLU A 191 -2.04 3.75 -15.25
C GLU A 191 -2.09 5.16 -14.65
N ALA A 192 -2.57 5.31 -13.41
CA ALA A 192 -2.54 6.59 -12.69
C ALA A 192 -1.11 7.09 -12.41
N LEU A 193 -0.16 6.17 -12.15
CA LEU A 193 1.26 6.48 -11.93
C LEU A 193 2.02 6.79 -13.23
N GLU A 194 1.64 6.16 -14.34
CA GLU A 194 2.21 6.33 -15.67
C GLU A 194 1.67 7.58 -16.38
N GLY A 195 0.42 7.97 -16.08
CA GLY A 195 -0.24 9.18 -16.57
C GLY A 195 0.40 10.51 -16.14
N ARG A 196 1.66 10.50 -15.70
CA ARG A 196 2.52 11.69 -15.58
C ARG A 196 2.38 12.44 -16.89
N LYS A 197 1.74 13.60 -16.86
CA LYS A 197 1.57 14.40 -18.05
C LYS A 197 2.95 14.67 -18.65
N GLN A 198 3.16 14.13 -19.85
CA GLN A 198 3.82 14.88 -20.91
C GLN A 198 3.03 16.19 -21.05
N LYS A 199 3.45 17.21 -20.31
CA LYS A 199 3.11 18.60 -20.53
C LYS A 199 4.39 19.40 -20.56
#